data_AF-A0A950KBA9-F1
#
_entry.id   AF-A0A950KBA9-F1
#
_cell.length_a   1.000
_cell.length_b   1.000
_cell.length_c   1.000
_cell.angle_alpha   90.00
_cell.angle_beta   90.00
_cell.angle_gamma   90.00
#
_symmetry.space_group_name_H-M   'P 1'
#
loop_
_entity.id
_entity.type
_entity.pdbx_description
1 polymer ?
#
loop_
_entity_poly.entity_id
_entity_poly.type
_entity_poly.pdbx_seq_one_letter_code
_entity_poly.pdbx_strand_id
1 'polypeptide(L)'
;MATRGIIVLLLLLAQEGRRESGKYTLSVSGKETGVEEYRLEEFEDGKIVLFAKAKFDLDLAGTRRAYLTDTVLTMDKSYAPVLYAGYRKAGRDQDQVKIEWEQGTAVTPKKKIKTSAGFLLDTTVISHLIPILRGADPARKKIKLFNPTALADFDGSIEDKGDAILRGKEASVRVREFQVNLGYVTYTAHVDDRKRLIRAWSAVNNSLAELEGYEGFVPEGLAPEGIEETEVTFPSGTLKLAGTVTRPRGAKSSPAVLLISDTGPHDRQGNLVKGRGGAEEFAWSGADAGLQRSIAQALAGSGLLVLRYDDRGCGASDGDFG
;
A
#
# COMPACT_ATOMS: atom_id res chain seq x y z
N MET A 1 -31.34 6.43 32.08
CA MET A 1 -29.94 6.70 32.45
C MET A 1 -29.21 7.07 31.18
N ALA A 2 -28.74 8.31 31.11
CA ALA A 2 -28.45 9.03 29.88
C ALA A 2 -27.09 8.65 29.26
N THR A 3 -27.13 8.52 27.94
CA THR A 3 -26.06 8.62 26.96
C THR A 3 -25.03 9.71 27.34
N ARG A 4 -23.95 9.30 28.00
CA ARG A 4 -22.70 10.08 28.04
C ARG A 4 -21.80 9.57 26.92
N GLY A 5 -22.17 9.99 25.72
CA GLY A 5 -21.26 10.00 24.58
C GLY A 5 -20.05 10.86 24.91
N ILE A 6 -18.95 10.53 24.26
CA ILE A 6 -17.67 11.23 24.28
C ILE A 6 -17.92 12.67 23.78
N ILE A 7 -18.29 13.56 24.71
CA ILE A 7 -18.30 15.01 24.53
C ILE A 7 -17.06 15.51 25.26
N VAL A 8 -15.90 15.30 24.65
CA VAL A 8 -14.67 16.01 24.96
C VAL A 8 -13.94 16.25 23.64
N LEU A 9 -14.32 17.33 22.95
CA LEU A 9 -13.56 18.17 22.00
C LEU A 9 -14.53 18.78 20.97
N LEU A 10 -15.12 19.93 21.30
CA LEU A 10 -15.73 20.83 20.32
C LEU A 10 -15.67 22.24 20.89
N LEU A 11 -14.44 22.73 21.04
CA LEU A 11 -14.09 24.15 21.21
C LEU A 11 -12.68 24.32 20.65
N LEU A 12 -12.54 24.03 19.36
CA LEU A 12 -11.49 24.60 18.54
C LEU A 12 -12.18 25.61 17.65
N LEU A 13 -11.92 26.88 17.97
CA LEU A 13 -12.05 28.00 17.04
C LEU A 13 -11.55 27.54 15.66
N ALA A 14 -12.23 27.97 14.60
CA ALA A 14 -11.78 27.82 13.23
C ALA A 14 -10.38 28.44 13.08
N GLN A 15 -9.34 27.67 13.37
CA GLN A 15 -8.01 27.93 12.87
C GLN A 15 -7.96 27.33 11.47
N GLU A 16 -7.52 28.12 10.50
CA GLU A 16 -7.33 27.73 9.11
C GLU A 16 -6.16 26.74 9.01
N GLY A 17 -6.38 25.51 9.48
CA GLY A 17 -5.44 24.41 9.35
C GLY A 17 -5.54 23.77 7.97
N ARG A 18 -4.43 23.19 7.50
CA ARG A 18 -4.46 22.35 6.30
C ARG A 18 -5.17 21.03 6.67
N ARG A 19 -6.26 20.74 5.96
CA ARG A 19 -7.03 19.51 6.13
C ARG A 19 -6.89 18.60 4.93
N GLU A 20 -6.67 17.33 5.20
CA GLU A 20 -6.67 16.24 4.24
C GLU A 20 -7.58 15.13 4.75
N SER A 21 -8.29 14.46 3.86
CA SER A 21 -9.10 13.29 4.21
C SER A 21 -9.17 12.35 3.03
N GLY A 22 -9.46 11.09 3.31
CA GLY A 22 -9.64 10.07 2.30
C GLY A 22 -10.32 8.83 2.83
N LYS A 23 -10.72 7.98 1.90
CA LYS A 23 -11.30 6.68 2.18
C LYS A 23 -10.50 5.63 1.43
N TYR A 24 -10.02 4.61 2.13
CA TYR A 24 -9.38 3.45 1.54
C TYR A 24 -10.39 2.32 1.40
N THR A 25 -10.37 1.68 0.23
CA THR A 25 -10.92 0.34 0.04
C THR A 25 -9.84 -0.66 0.45
N LEU A 26 -10.20 -1.61 1.32
CA LEU A 26 -9.29 -2.63 1.85
C LEU A 26 -9.64 -3.97 1.23
N SER A 27 -8.68 -4.60 0.57
CA SER A 27 -8.81 -5.96 0.08
C SER A 27 -7.73 -6.86 0.67
N VAL A 28 -8.13 -8.10 0.89
CA VAL A 28 -7.26 -9.25 1.14
C VAL A 28 -7.83 -10.30 0.21
N SER A 29 -7.03 -11.17 -0.37
CA SER A 29 -7.70 -12.22 -1.13
C SER A 29 -8.09 -11.82 -2.57
N GLY A 30 -7.74 -10.59 -2.99
CA GLY A 30 -8.37 -9.89 -4.13
C GLY A 30 -9.83 -9.53 -3.86
N LYS A 31 -10.32 -9.81 -2.65
CA LYS A 31 -11.68 -9.61 -2.22
C LYS A 31 -11.73 -8.38 -1.35
N GLU A 32 -12.69 -7.50 -1.61
CA GLU A 32 -12.96 -6.40 -0.70
C GLU A 32 -13.34 -6.97 0.67
N THR A 33 -12.61 -6.53 1.68
CA THR A 33 -12.78 -6.95 3.08
C THR A 33 -13.28 -5.81 3.94
N GLY A 34 -13.11 -4.56 3.52
CA GLY A 34 -13.53 -3.43 4.33
C GLY A 34 -13.12 -2.09 3.77
N VAL A 35 -13.25 -1.08 4.63
CA VAL A 35 -12.92 0.31 4.34
C VAL A 35 -12.24 0.96 5.53
N GLU A 36 -11.46 2.01 5.26
CA GLU A 36 -10.97 2.93 6.28
C GLU A 36 -11.19 4.37 5.84
N GLU A 37 -11.79 5.18 6.70
CA GLU A 37 -11.88 6.63 6.50
C GLU A 37 -10.85 7.32 7.40
N TYR A 38 -10.14 8.31 6.87
CA TYR A 38 -9.21 9.11 7.65
C TYR A 38 -9.39 10.61 7.41
N ARG A 39 -8.96 11.39 8.40
CA ARG A 39 -8.84 12.84 8.34
C ARG A 39 -7.58 13.26 9.07
N LEU A 40 -6.71 13.98 8.38
CA LEU A 40 -5.49 14.58 8.91
C LEU A 40 -5.66 16.10 8.97
N GLU A 41 -5.38 16.68 10.12
CA GLU A 41 -5.45 18.13 10.34
C GLU A 41 -4.11 18.62 10.87
N GLU A 42 -3.55 19.62 10.19
CA GLU A 42 -2.34 20.33 10.60
C GLU A 42 -2.73 21.73 11.08
N PHE A 43 -2.41 22.03 12.34
CA PHE A 43 -2.72 23.30 13.00
C PHE A 43 -1.54 24.27 12.91
N GLU A 44 -1.81 25.58 13.04
CA GLU A 44 -0.79 26.63 12.94
C GLU A 44 0.32 26.53 14.01
N ASP A 45 -0.01 25.97 15.17
CA ASP A 45 0.95 25.72 16.26
C ASP A 45 1.88 24.52 15.98
N GLY A 46 1.73 23.87 14.81
CA GLY A 46 2.51 22.72 14.39
C GLY A 46 1.96 21.39 14.93
N LYS A 47 0.82 21.39 15.63
CA LYS A 47 0.16 20.16 16.04
C LYS A 47 -0.46 19.46 14.83
N ILE A 48 -0.36 18.14 14.80
CA ILE A 48 -0.94 17.31 13.74
C ILE A 48 -1.89 16.31 14.38
N VAL A 49 -3.10 16.16 13.86
CA VAL A 49 -4.08 15.20 14.37
C VAL A 49 -4.59 14.31 13.24
N LEU A 50 -4.38 13.01 13.37
CA LEU A 50 -4.91 11.98 12.48
C LEU A 50 -6.08 11.26 13.16
N PHE A 51 -7.24 11.35 12.54
CA PHE A 51 -8.43 10.58 12.87
C PHE A 51 -8.54 9.42 11.87
N ALA A 52 -8.76 8.20 12.34
CA ALA A 52 -8.98 7.06 11.46
C ALA A 52 -10.10 6.16 11.97
N LYS A 53 -10.93 5.68 11.05
CA LYS A 53 -12.00 4.73 11.35
C LYS A 53 -11.99 3.61 10.32
N ALA A 54 -11.63 2.41 10.75
CA ALA A 54 -11.57 1.23 9.91
C ALA A 54 -12.68 0.25 10.27
N LYS A 55 -13.29 -0.35 9.25
CA LYS A 55 -14.22 -1.47 9.38
C LYS A 55 -13.87 -2.52 8.34
N PHE A 56 -13.52 -3.72 8.78
CA PHE A 56 -13.17 -4.81 7.87
C PHE A 56 -13.53 -6.18 8.44
N ASP A 57 -13.74 -7.14 7.56
CA ASP A 57 -13.95 -8.54 7.89
C ASP A 57 -12.71 -9.35 7.54
N LEU A 58 -12.20 -10.14 8.49
CA LEU A 58 -11.17 -11.13 8.21
C LEU A 58 -11.76 -12.53 8.34
N ASP A 59 -11.46 -13.38 7.35
CA ASP A 59 -11.65 -14.81 7.47
C ASP A 59 -10.35 -15.43 8.01
N LEU A 60 -10.39 -15.90 9.26
CA LEU A 60 -9.30 -16.64 9.87
C LEU A 60 -9.74 -18.09 10.02
N ALA A 61 -9.21 -18.96 9.15
CA ALA A 61 -9.46 -20.40 9.16
C ALA A 61 -10.96 -20.79 9.14
N GLY A 62 -11.77 -20.11 8.33
CA GLY A 62 -13.20 -20.38 8.17
C GLY A 62 -14.09 -19.66 9.19
N THR A 63 -13.51 -18.86 10.09
CA THR A 63 -14.27 -18.01 11.02
C THR A 63 -14.15 -16.55 10.58
N ARG A 64 -15.23 -16.02 10.02
CA ARG A 64 -15.33 -14.60 9.68
C ARG A 64 -15.51 -13.77 10.96
N ARG A 65 -14.63 -12.79 11.17
CA ARG A 65 -14.73 -11.82 12.26
C ARG A 65 -14.77 -10.40 11.71
N ALA A 66 -15.78 -9.66 12.14
CA ALA A 66 -15.89 -8.23 11.89
C ALA A 66 -15.04 -7.45 12.89
N TYR A 67 -14.20 -6.56 12.35
CA TYR A 67 -13.37 -5.62 13.09
C TYR A 67 -13.88 -4.20 12.87
N LEU A 68 -13.90 -3.43 13.95
CA LEU A 68 -14.13 -1.99 13.95
C LEU A 68 -13.00 -1.35 14.76
N THR A 69 -12.35 -0.35 14.19
CA THR A 69 -11.31 0.44 14.84
C THR A 69 -11.65 1.92 14.68
N ASP A 70 -11.49 2.70 15.74
CA ASP A 70 -11.64 4.16 15.74
C ASP A 70 -10.46 4.76 16.53
N THR A 71 -9.67 5.62 15.89
CA THR A 71 -8.44 6.16 16.47
C THR A 71 -8.34 7.67 16.33
N VAL A 72 -7.68 8.27 17.32
CA VAL A 72 -7.17 9.63 17.28
C VAL A 72 -5.70 9.59 17.66
N LEU A 73 -4.84 9.97 16.73
CA LEU A 73 -3.40 10.11 16.93
C LEU A 73 -3.03 11.59 16.81
N THR A 74 -2.62 12.19 17.92
CA THR A 74 -2.04 13.52 17.98
C THR A 74 -0.52 13.42 17.94
N MET A 75 0.11 14.25 17.13
CA MET A 75 1.54 14.34 16.95
C MET A 75 2.02 15.78 17.00
N ASP A 76 3.32 15.97 17.21
CA ASP A 76 3.98 17.24 16.97
C ASP A 76 4.34 17.43 15.48
N LYS A 77 4.95 18.58 15.15
CA LYS A 77 5.37 18.94 13.78
C LYS A 77 6.39 18.00 13.14
N SER A 78 7.01 17.12 13.93
CA SER A 78 7.95 16.08 13.48
C SER A 78 7.28 14.71 13.32
N TYR A 79 5.95 14.64 13.48
CA TYR A 79 5.15 13.42 13.51
C TYR A 79 5.40 12.52 14.74
N ALA A 80 6.11 13.02 15.76
CA ALA A 80 6.31 12.27 17.00
C ALA A 80 4.99 12.17 17.78
N PRO A 81 4.65 10.99 18.34
CA PRO A 81 3.38 10.79 19.04
C PRO A 81 3.30 11.61 20.33
N VAL A 82 2.17 12.27 20.54
CA VAL A 82 1.84 13.06 21.73
C VAL A 82 0.69 12.42 22.51
N LEU A 83 -0.37 12.02 21.81
CA LEU A 83 -1.54 11.35 22.37
C LEU A 83 -2.07 10.32 21.38
N TYR A 84 -2.41 9.14 21.87
CA TYR A 84 -3.17 8.14 21.14
C TYR A 84 -4.41 7.76 21.95
N ALA A 85 -5.57 7.80 21.30
CA ALA A 85 -6.79 7.19 21.81
C ALA A 85 -7.31 6.22 20.75
N GLY A 86 -7.50 4.97 21.11
CA GLY A 86 -7.98 3.93 20.21
C GLY A 86 -9.14 3.15 20.84
N TYR A 87 -10.17 2.89 20.05
CA TYR A 87 -11.22 1.93 20.33
C TYR A 87 -11.14 0.81 19.30
N ARG A 88 -11.22 -0.44 19.77
CA ARG A 88 -11.26 -1.61 18.91
C ARG A 88 -12.40 -2.52 19.32
N LYS A 89 -13.07 -3.11 18.34
CA LYS A 89 -14.07 -4.16 18.52
C LYS A 89 -13.83 -5.29 17.53
N ALA A 90 -13.81 -6.52 18.02
CA ALA A 90 -13.68 -7.74 17.23
C ALA A 90 -14.77 -8.73 17.65
N GLY A 91 -15.85 -8.83 16.88
CA GLY A 91 -17.04 -9.59 17.28
C GLY A 91 -17.64 -9.07 18.60
N ARG A 92 -17.58 -9.88 19.67
CA ARG A 92 -18.06 -9.51 21.01
C ARG A 92 -16.99 -8.83 21.87
N ASP A 93 -15.72 -8.97 21.51
CA ASP A 93 -14.61 -8.40 22.25
C ASP A 93 -14.46 -6.92 21.91
N GLN A 94 -14.20 -6.10 22.91
CA GLN A 94 -13.97 -4.67 22.75
C GLN A 94 -12.87 -4.19 23.70
N ASP A 95 -12.07 -3.24 23.22
CA ASP A 95 -10.96 -2.67 23.96
C ASP A 95 -10.85 -1.16 23.71
N GLN A 96 -10.35 -0.45 24.71
CA GLN A 96 -10.07 0.99 24.64
C GLN A 96 -8.71 1.26 25.26
N VAL A 97 -7.89 2.03 24.54
CA VAL A 97 -6.57 2.43 25.00
C VAL A 97 -6.41 3.93 24.87
N LYS A 98 -5.85 4.54 25.91
CA LYS A 98 -5.39 5.93 25.90
C LYS A 98 -3.93 5.94 26.32
N ILE A 99 -3.09 6.58 25.52
CA ILE A 99 -1.65 6.67 25.71
C ILE A 99 -1.22 8.12 25.54
N GLU A 100 -0.55 8.70 26.53
CA GLU A 100 0.04 10.04 26.49
C GLU A 100 1.57 9.92 26.52
N TRP A 101 2.26 10.70 25.71
CA TRP A 101 3.73 10.72 25.70
C TRP A 101 4.26 11.87 26.53
N GLU A 102 5.06 11.53 27.54
CA GLU A 102 5.71 12.48 28.44
C GLU A 102 7.21 12.13 28.50
N GLN A 103 8.07 13.01 27.95
CA GLN A 103 9.53 12.93 28.11
C GLN A 103 10.11 11.52 27.83
N GLY A 104 9.74 10.89 26.71
CA GLY A 104 10.22 9.55 26.34
C GLY A 104 9.51 8.39 27.08
N THR A 105 8.35 8.66 27.66
CA THR A 105 7.52 7.66 28.33
C THR A 105 6.11 7.67 27.75
N ALA A 106 5.63 6.50 27.32
CA ALA A 106 4.23 6.26 26.99
C ALA A 106 3.46 5.92 28.27
N VAL A 107 2.49 6.75 28.63
CA VAL A 107 1.71 6.69 29.86
C VAL A 107 0.29 6.24 29.55
N THR A 108 -0.12 5.14 30.15
CA THR A 108 -1.49 4.63 30.14
C THR A 108 -2.06 4.65 31.57
N PRO A 109 -3.37 4.48 31.77
CA PRO A 109 -3.94 4.39 33.12
C PRO A 109 -3.34 3.28 33.99
N LYS A 110 -2.77 2.23 33.37
CA LYS A 110 -2.29 1.03 34.07
C LYS A 110 -0.76 0.88 34.08
N LYS A 111 -0.05 1.54 33.15
CA LYS A 111 1.38 1.30 32.88
C LYS A 111 2.06 2.57 32.40
N LYS A 112 3.32 2.74 32.79
CA LYS A 112 4.28 3.68 32.19
C LYS A 112 5.35 2.87 31.46
N ILE A 113 5.53 3.12 30.18
CA ILE A 113 6.47 2.38 29.32
C ILE A 113 7.51 3.35 28.80
N LYS A 114 8.79 3.12 29.14
CA LYS A 114 9.89 3.88 28.54
C LYS A 114 10.00 3.52 27.07
N THR A 115 10.04 4.52 26.20
CA THR A 115 10.00 4.34 24.74
C THR A 115 10.96 5.29 24.04
N SER A 116 11.50 4.82 22.94
CA SER A 116 12.32 5.60 22.00
C SER A 116 11.62 5.79 20.65
N ALA A 117 10.35 5.39 20.56
CA ALA A 117 9.59 5.43 19.33
C ALA A 117 9.39 6.87 18.85
N GLY A 118 9.78 7.11 17.59
CA GLY A 118 9.52 8.37 16.90
C GLY A 118 8.17 8.39 16.20
N PHE A 119 7.49 7.23 16.10
CA PHE A 119 6.22 7.08 15.41
C PHE A 119 5.33 6.09 16.16
N LEU A 120 4.02 6.16 15.93
CA LEU A 120 3.07 5.16 16.41
C LEU A 120 2.41 4.48 15.22
N LEU A 121 2.28 3.15 15.30
CA LEU A 121 1.54 2.37 14.32
C LEU A 121 0.54 1.46 15.03
N ASP A 122 -0.75 1.69 14.78
CA ASP A 122 -1.76 0.68 15.00
C ASP A 122 -1.94 -0.09 13.69
N THR A 123 -1.70 -1.39 13.74
CA THR A 123 -1.57 -2.24 12.55
C THR A 123 -2.91 -2.54 11.88
N THR A 124 -4.00 -2.04 12.47
CA THR A 124 -5.37 -2.18 11.94
C THR A 124 -5.84 -0.98 11.14
N VAL A 125 -5.01 0.06 11.01
CA VAL A 125 -5.32 1.31 10.29
C VAL A 125 -4.17 1.67 9.36
N ILE A 126 -4.44 1.69 8.06
CA ILE A 126 -3.45 1.97 7.01
C ILE A 126 -3.01 3.43 6.99
N SER A 127 -3.88 4.36 7.38
CA SER A 127 -3.55 5.80 7.41
C SER A 127 -2.43 6.14 8.40
N HIS A 128 -2.14 5.27 9.38
CA HIS A 128 -0.97 5.42 10.24
C HIS A 128 0.37 5.24 9.51
N LEU A 129 0.37 4.78 8.26
CA LEU A 129 1.55 4.86 7.40
C LEU A 129 1.85 6.30 6.96
N ILE A 130 0.86 7.22 6.94
CA ILE A 130 1.05 8.60 6.47
C ILE A 130 2.10 9.35 7.31
N PRO A 131 2.03 9.38 8.66
CA PRO A 131 3.06 10.01 9.47
C PRO A 131 4.46 9.41 9.26
N ILE A 132 4.54 8.09 9.04
CA ILE A 132 5.80 7.39 8.79
C ILE A 132 6.38 7.84 7.44
N LEU A 133 5.58 7.78 6.37
CA LEU A 133 5.99 8.19 5.02
C LEU A 133 6.39 9.68 4.94
N ARG A 134 5.80 10.54 5.78
CA ARG A 134 6.08 11.99 5.78
C ARG A 134 7.21 12.41 6.73
N GLY A 135 7.38 11.72 7.85
CA GLY A 135 8.32 12.11 8.91
C GLY A 135 9.58 11.26 8.99
N ALA A 136 9.56 10.02 8.52
CA ALA A 136 10.73 9.14 8.60
C ALA A 136 11.77 9.52 7.54
N ASP A 137 13.05 9.44 7.92
CA ASP A 137 14.18 9.65 7.03
C ASP A 137 14.54 8.31 6.34
N PRO A 138 14.38 8.19 5.00
CA PRO A 138 14.73 6.97 4.26
C PRO A 138 16.21 6.61 4.28
N ALA A 139 17.11 7.54 4.65
CA ALA A 139 18.52 7.23 4.83
C ALA A 139 18.79 6.44 6.12
N ARG A 140 17.84 6.42 7.08
CA ARG A 140 18.00 5.67 8.31
C ARG A 140 17.70 4.20 8.10
N LYS A 141 18.68 3.34 8.41
CA LYS A 141 18.52 1.88 8.38
C LYS A 141 17.42 1.35 9.30
N LYS A 142 17.09 2.09 10.36
CA LYS A 142 16.05 1.72 11.35
C LYS A 142 15.30 2.94 11.85
N ILE A 143 13.99 2.79 11.99
CA ILE A 143 13.10 3.67 12.73
C ILE A 143 12.47 2.91 13.89
N LYS A 144 12.15 3.63 14.97
CA LYS A 144 11.48 3.07 16.15
C LYS A 144 10.01 3.43 16.12
N LEU A 145 9.15 2.43 16.23
CA LEU A 145 7.70 2.54 16.20
C LEU A 145 7.11 2.02 17.50
N PHE A 146 6.05 2.64 18.00
CA PHE A 146 5.30 2.16 19.15
C PHE A 146 4.06 1.40 18.68
N ASN A 147 3.88 0.16 19.15
CA ASN A 147 2.65 -0.60 18.93
C ASN A 147 1.69 -0.37 20.13
N PRO A 148 0.54 0.32 19.94
CA PRO A 148 -0.36 0.64 21.05
C PRO A 148 -1.13 -0.57 21.59
N THR A 149 -1.24 -1.66 20.83
CA THR A 149 -1.85 -2.91 21.30
C THR A 149 -0.87 -3.71 22.16
N ALA A 150 0.37 -3.86 21.70
CA ALA A 150 1.41 -4.60 22.44
C ALA A 150 2.02 -3.77 23.59
N LEU A 151 1.84 -2.45 23.58
CA LEU A 151 2.46 -1.49 24.50
C LEU A 151 3.98 -1.62 24.53
N ALA A 152 4.59 -1.71 23.34
CA ALA A 152 6.02 -1.92 23.17
C ALA A 152 6.56 -1.26 21.89
N ASP A 153 7.85 -0.91 21.94
CA ASP A 153 8.62 -0.48 20.78
C ASP A 153 8.89 -1.67 19.86
N PHE A 154 8.93 -1.42 18.55
CA PHE A 154 9.47 -2.32 17.55
C PHE A 154 10.27 -1.56 16.50
N ASP A 155 11.14 -2.27 15.79
CA ASP A 155 11.95 -1.73 14.71
C ASP A 155 11.19 -1.80 13.38
N GLY A 156 11.32 -0.77 12.57
CA GLY A 156 10.95 -0.78 11.15
C GLY A 156 12.01 -0.09 10.30
N SER A 157 11.78 -0.03 8.99
CA SER A 157 12.56 0.80 8.07
C SER A 157 11.68 1.31 6.94
N ILE A 158 12.14 2.37 6.28
CA ILE A 158 11.56 2.89 5.05
C ILE A 158 12.66 3.03 4.01
N GLU A 159 12.39 2.57 2.81
CA GLU A 159 13.29 2.73 1.66
C GLU A 159 12.54 3.48 0.58
N ASP A 160 13.13 4.57 0.09
CA ASP A 160 12.64 5.28 -1.08
C ASP A 160 13.10 4.54 -2.34
N LYS A 161 12.13 4.01 -3.10
CA LYS A 161 12.38 3.23 -4.33
C LYS A 161 12.40 4.11 -5.58
N GLY A 162 12.15 5.41 -5.44
CA GLY A 162 12.16 6.33 -6.56
C GLY A 162 10.77 6.53 -7.17
N ASP A 163 10.78 7.06 -8.39
CA ASP A 163 9.56 7.39 -9.10
C ASP A 163 8.99 6.16 -9.81
N ALA A 164 7.67 6.05 -9.79
CA ALA A 164 6.91 5.04 -10.50
C ALA A 164 5.70 5.68 -11.22
N ILE A 165 5.08 4.88 -12.07
CA ILE A 165 3.79 5.21 -12.69
C ILE A 165 2.79 4.17 -12.20
N LEU A 166 1.63 4.63 -11.76
CA LEU A 166 0.45 3.78 -11.65
C LEU A 166 -0.42 3.96 -12.88
N ARG A 167 -0.82 2.85 -13.50
CA ARG A 167 -1.67 2.82 -14.70
C ARG A 167 -3.07 2.34 -14.30
N GLY A 168 -4.04 3.22 -14.48
CA GLY A 168 -5.46 2.89 -14.43
C GLY A 168 -6.01 2.62 -15.83
N LYS A 169 -7.33 2.37 -15.93
CA LYS A 169 -7.99 2.09 -17.21
C LYS A 169 -7.94 3.26 -18.20
N GLU A 170 -8.08 4.49 -17.69
CA GLU A 170 -8.24 5.70 -18.51
C GLU A 170 -7.15 6.74 -18.27
N ALA A 171 -6.31 6.55 -17.25
CA ALA A 171 -5.30 7.51 -16.84
C ALA A 171 -4.09 6.84 -16.21
N SER A 172 -2.95 7.51 -16.26
CA SER A 172 -1.75 7.14 -15.50
C SER A 172 -1.38 8.27 -14.56
N VAL A 173 -0.86 7.93 -13.38
CA VAL A 173 -0.45 8.88 -12.34
C VAL A 173 1.00 8.63 -11.97
N ARG A 174 1.81 9.69 -11.92
CA ARG A 174 3.18 9.63 -11.38
C ARG A 174 3.13 9.60 -9.86
N VAL A 175 3.94 8.72 -9.29
CA VAL A 175 3.96 8.49 -7.85
C VAL A 175 5.41 8.28 -7.39
N ARG A 176 5.64 8.46 -6.10
CA ARG A 176 6.84 8.00 -5.42
C ARG A 176 6.55 6.66 -4.74
N GLU A 177 7.40 5.66 -4.98
CA GLU A 177 7.27 4.34 -4.37
C GLU A 177 8.18 4.23 -3.14
N PHE A 178 7.64 3.69 -2.06
CA PHE A 178 8.36 3.40 -0.83
C PHE A 178 8.18 1.94 -0.45
N GLN A 179 9.23 1.31 0.07
CA GLN A 179 9.11 0.05 0.79
C GLN A 179 9.15 0.32 2.30
N VAL A 180 8.06 0.03 2.99
CA VAL A 180 7.92 0.21 4.44
C VAL A 180 7.96 -1.15 5.12
N ASN A 181 9.05 -1.44 5.84
CA ASN A 181 9.26 -2.70 6.53
C ASN A 181 8.90 -2.54 8.01
N LEU A 182 8.00 -3.37 8.52
CA LEU A 182 7.47 -3.29 9.88
C LEU A 182 7.73 -4.59 10.69
N GLY A 183 8.78 -5.31 10.33
CA GLY A 183 9.24 -6.53 11.01
C GLY A 183 8.47 -7.79 10.61
N TYR A 184 7.14 -7.79 10.71
CA TYR A 184 6.27 -8.94 10.36
C TYR A 184 5.46 -8.71 9.08
N VAL A 185 5.45 -7.48 8.57
CA VAL A 185 4.78 -7.10 7.32
C VAL A 185 5.65 -6.07 6.60
N THR A 186 5.61 -6.11 5.28
CA THR A 186 6.26 -5.12 4.41
C THR A 186 5.22 -4.59 3.45
N TYR A 187 5.10 -3.26 3.38
CA TYR A 187 4.24 -2.59 2.41
C TYR A 187 5.07 -1.96 1.30
N THR A 188 4.66 -2.18 0.06
CA THR A 188 4.95 -1.27 -1.06
C THR A 188 3.89 -0.17 -1.04
N ALA A 189 4.31 1.04 -0.71
CA ALA A 189 3.45 2.22 -0.60
C ALA A 189 3.71 3.18 -1.77
N HIS A 190 2.64 3.65 -2.40
CA HIS A 190 2.70 4.66 -3.46
C HIS A 190 2.13 5.97 -2.94
N VAL A 191 2.88 7.05 -3.13
CA VAL A 191 2.56 8.39 -2.66
C VAL A 191 2.50 9.35 -3.84
N ASP A 192 1.44 10.15 -3.93
CA ASP A 192 1.30 11.15 -5.01
C ASP A 192 2.08 12.45 -4.72
N ASP A 193 2.10 13.37 -5.70
CA ASP A 193 2.80 14.66 -5.57
C ASP A 193 2.23 15.55 -4.44
N ARG A 194 1.00 15.27 -3.97
CA ARG A 194 0.37 15.96 -2.84
C ARG A 194 0.74 15.32 -1.49
N LYS A 195 1.61 14.30 -1.51
CA LYS A 195 2.04 13.48 -0.37
C LYS A 195 0.93 12.62 0.22
N ARG A 196 -0.11 12.30 -0.56
CA ARG A 196 -1.18 11.40 -0.15
C ARG A 196 -0.72 9.97 -0.40
N LEU A 197 -0.94 9.09 0.58
CA LEU A 197 -0.81 7.65 0.38
C LEU A 197 -1.99 7.20 -0.49
N ILE A 198 -1.71 6.77 -1.72
CA ILE A 198 -2.77 6.37 -2.66
C ILE A 198 -2.95 4.86 -2.72
N ARG A 199 -1.88 4.10 -2.46
CA ARG A 199 -1.88 2.64 -2.48
C ARG A 199 -0.90 2.09 -1.47
N ALA A 200 -1.28 1.05 -0.73
CA ALA A 200 -0.37 0.29 0.12
C ALA A 200 -0.64 -1.20 -0.06
N TRP A 201 0.32 -1.92 -0.63
CA TRP A 201 0.23 -3.35 -0.91
C TRP A 201 1.22 -4.13 -0.07
N SER A 202 0.83 -5.28 0.46
CA SER A 202 1.73 -6.20 1.14
C SER A 202 1.55 -7.61 0.59
N ALA A 203 2.63 -8.16 0.04
CA ALA A 203 2.66 -9.55 -0.42
C ALA A 203 2.53 -10.56 0.74
N VAL A 204 2.98 -10.20 1.95
CA VAL A 204 3.07 -11.11 3.10
C VAL A 204 1.70 -11.64 3.53
N ASN A 205 0.71 -10.75 3.57
CA ASN A 205 -0.67 -11.03 3.94
C ASN A 205 -1.62 -10.88 2.73
N ASN A 206 -1.06 -10.67 1.55
CA ASN A 206 -1.77 -10.42 0.30
C ASN A 206 -2.89 -9.38 0.44
N SER A 207 -2.57 -8.28 1.14
CA SER A 207 -3.48 -7.18 1.41
C SER A 207 -3.16 -5.96 0.56
N LEU A 208 -4.20 -5.24 0.16
CA LEU A 208 -4.11 -4.02 -0.62
C LEU A 208 -5.07 -2.98 -0.05
N ALA A 209 -4.57 -1.77 0.19
CA ALA A 209 -5.37 -0.59 0.46
C ALA A 209 -5.24 0.37 -0.72
N GLU A 210 -6.37 0.84 -1.25
CA GLU A 210 -6.44 1.78 -2.37
C GLU A 210 -7.28 2.99 -1.97
N LEU A 211 -6.75 4.19 -2.17
CA LEU A 211 -7.47 5.43 -1.91
C LEU A 211 -8.59 5.61 -2.94
N GLU A 212 -9.74 6.12 -2.49
CA GLU A 212 -10.88 6.42 -3.36
C GLU A 212 -10.48 7.25 -4.59
N GLY A 213 -10.83 6.74 -5.77
CA GLY A 213 -10.43 7.29 -7.08
C GLY A 213 -9.17 6.68 -7.68
N TYR A 214 -8.50 5.76 -6.97
CA TYR A 214 -7.31 5.04 -7.42
C TYR A 214 -7.52 3.52 -7.49
N GLU A 215 -8.76 3.04 -7.44
CA GLU A 215 -9.07 1.62 -7.49
C GLU A 215 -8.65 0.98 -8.82
N GLY A 216 -7.94 -0.14 -8.74
CA GLY A 216 -7.46 -0.90 -9.90
C GLY A 216 -6.29 -0.23 -10.63
N PHE A 217 -5.66 0.77 -10.01
CA PHE A 217 -4.41 1.32 -10.52
C PHE A 217 -3.26 0.35 -10.23
N VAL A 218 -2.59 -0.09 -11.28
CA VAL A 218 -1.51 -1.09 -11.19
C VAL A 218 -0.17 -0.38 -11.30
N PRO A 219 0.83 -0.71 -10.46
CA PRO A 219 2.17 -0.20 -10.62
C PRO A 219 2.77 -0.68 -11.93
N GLU A 220 3.01 0.26 -12.83
CA GLU A 220 3.73 0.01 -14.06
C GLU A 220 5.22 0.28 -13.86
N GLY A 221 5.66 1.10 -12.89
CA GLY A 221 7.08 1.45 -12.62
C GLY A 221 7.79 2.16 -13.80
N LEU A 222 8.84 2.94 -13.54
CA LEU A 222 9.66 3.47 -14.64
C LEU A 222 10.69 2.42 -15.09
N ALA A 223 10.94 2.32 -16.39
CA ALA A 223 12.04 1.51 -16.88
C ALA A 223 13.37 2.07 -16.34
N PRO A 224 14.26 1.23 -15.77
CA PRO A 224 15.59 1.66 -15.36
C PRO A 224 16.33 2.45 -16.44
N GLU A 225 17.23 3.35 -16.03
CA GLU A 225 18.12 4.01 -16.97
C GLU A 225 18.98 2.98 -17.72
N GLY A 226 19.27 3.25 -19.00
CA GLY A 226 20.08 2.36 -19.83
C GLY A 226 19.32 1.23 -20.52
N ILE A 227 18.01 1.08 -20.27
CA ILE A 227 17.13 0.20 -21.06
C ILE A 227 16.00 0.99 -21.74
N GLU A 228 15.30 0.33 -22.65
CA GLU A 228 14.09 0.82 -23.30
C GLU A 228 13.07 -0.32 -23.42
N GLU A 229 11.79 0.01 -23.23
CA GLU A 229 10.67 -0.91 -23.39
C GLU A 229 9.81 -0.47 -24.58
N THR A 230 9.39 -1.40 -25.42
CA THR A 230 8.56 -1.14 -26.59
C THR A 230 7.40 -2.12 -26.62
N GLU A 231 6.17 -1.62 -26.61
CA GLU A 231 4.99 -2.45 -26.83
C GLU A 231 4.98 -2.99 -28.28
N VAL A 232 4.70 -4.28 -28.41
CA VAL A 232 4.66 -4.97 -29.70
C VAL A 232 3.40 -5.83 -29.78
N THR A 233 3.01 -6.15 -31.00
CA THR A 233 2.01 -7.18 -31.26
C THR A 233 2.48 -8.08 -32.37
N PHE A 234 2.20 -9.39 -32.27
CA PHE A 234 2.66 -10.38 -33.22
C PHE A 234 1.62 -11.47 -33.46
N PRO A 235 1.59 -12.08 -34.66
CA PRO A 235 0.66 -13.16 -34.96
C PRO A 235 1.04 -14.47 -34.27
N SER A 236 0.04 -15.21 -33.79
CA SER A 236 0.14 -16.58 -33.28
C SER A 236 -1.03 -17.40 -33.84
N GLY A 237 -0.79 -18.06 -34.96
CA GLY A 237 -1.87 -18.68 -35.75
C GLY A 237 -2.85 -17.62 -36.25
N THR A 238 -4.13 -17.75 -35.91
CA THR A 238 -5.19 -16.79 -36.25
C THR A 238 -5.34 -15.65 -35.23
N LEU A 239 -4.61 -15.71 -34.12
CA LEU A 239 -4.71 -14.75 -33.02
C LEU A 239 -3.59 -13.72 -33.09
N LYS A 240 -3.86 -12.50 -32.60
CA LYS A 240 -2.84 -11.49 -32.35
C LYS A 240 -2.50 -11.47 -30.87
N LEU A 241 -1.23 -11.67 -30.53
CA LEU A 241 -0.76 -11.55 -29.15
C LEU A 241 -0.07 -10.19 -28.96
N ALA A 242 -0.18 -9.66 -27.75
CA ALA A 242 0.41 -8.39 -27.37
C ALA A 242 1.51 -8.63 -26.33
N GLY A 243 2.60 -7.87 -26.42
CA GLY A 243 3.73 -8.02 -25.51
C GLY A 243 4.60 -6.79 -25.46
N THR A 244 5.73 -6.91 -24.77
CA THR A 244 6.70 -5.84 -24.62
C THR A 244 8.11 -6.38 -24.80
N VAL A 245 8.86 -5.73 -25.68
CA VAL A 245 10.31 -5.96 -25.86
C VAL A 245 11.05 -4.99 -24.94
N THR A 246 11.89 -5.52 -24.07
CA THR A 246 12.81 -4.75 -23.22
C THR A 246 14.24 -5.01 -23.70
N ARG A 247 15.00 -3.95 -24.01
CA ARG A 247 16.37 -4.09 -24.53
C ARG A 247 17.32 -3.04 -23.96
N PRO A 248 18.65 -3.27 -23.99
CA PRO A 248 19.61 -2.24 -23.62
C PRO A 248 19.53 -1.09 -24.63
N ARG A 249 19.52 0.14 -24.12
CA ARG A 249 19.37 1.34 -24.94
C ARG A 249 20.51 1.45 -25.94
N GLY A 250 20.16 1.61 -27.22
CA GLY A 250 21.17 1.76 -28.29
C GLY A 250 21.86 0.45 -28.69
N ALA A 251 21.47 -0.69 -28.14
CA ALA A 251 21.96 -1.98 -28.60
C ALA A 251 21.53 -2.23 -30.06
N LYS A 252 22.49 -2.57 -30.92
CA LYS A 252 22.24 -2.95 -32.33
C LYS A 252 21.91 -4.44 -32.47
N SER A 253 22.47 -5.28 -31.60
CA SER A 253 22.24 -6.73 -31.55
C SER A 253 22.48 -7.21 -30.12
N SER A 254 21.62 -8.10 -29.65
CA SER A 254 21.68 -8.72 -28.33
C SER A 254 21.16 -10.16 -28.42
N PRO A 255 21.66 -11.09 -27.58
CA PRO A 255 21.00 -12.38 -27.39
C PRO A 255 19.56 -12.14 -26.90
N ALA A 256 18.63 -12.96 -27.37
CA ALA A 256 17.21 -12.81 -27.05
C ALA A 256 16.74 -13.86 -26.02
N VAL A 257 15.88 -13.44 -25.11
CA VAL A 257 15.18 -14.27 -24.12
C VAL A 257 13.68 -14.06 -24.29
N LEU A 258 12.90 -15.14 -24.27
CA LEU A 258 11.44 -15.09 -24.19
C LEU A 258 11.02 -15.51 -22.78
N LEU A 259 10.28 -14.64 -22.10
CA LEU A 259 9.61 -14.99 -20.86
C LEU A 259 8.23 -15.55 -21.19
N ILE A 260 7.95 -16.73 -20.66
CA ILE A 260 6.66 -17.44 -20.79
C ILE A 260 6.08 -17.53 -19.38
N SER A 261 4.80 -17.18 -19.24
CA SER A 261 4.07 -17.26 -17.98
C SER A 261 3.92 -18.68 -17.48
N ASP A 262 3.72 -18.80 -16.16
CA ASP A 262 3.38 -20.07 -15.52
C ASP A 262 1.86 -20.36 -15.64
N THR A 263 1.40 -21.42 -14.98
CA THR A 263 -0.02 -21.80 -14.89
C THR A 263 -0.93 -20.67 -14.43
N GLY A 264 -1.95 -20.36 -15.23
CA GLY A 264 -2.96 -19.34 -14.94
C GLY A 264 -2.97 -18.21 -15.97
N PRO A 265 -4.01 -17.36 -15.99
CA PRO A 265 -4.10 -16.21 -16.90
C PRO A 265 -3.17 -15.09 -16.47
N HIS A 266 -2.10 -14.84 -17.22
CA HIS A 266 -1.17 -13.75 -16.92
C HIS A 266 -1.17 -12.65 -17.97
N ASP A 267 -1.00 -11.41 -17.49
CA ASP A 267 -0.53 -10.32 -18.35
C ASP A 267 1.00 -10.39 -18.54
N ARG A 268 1.51 -9.58 -19.46
CA ARG A 268 2.93 -9.50 -19.78
C ARG A 268 3.81 -9.01 -18.63
N GLN A 269 3.25 -8.51 -17.52
CA GLN A 269 4.04 -8.13 -16.35
C GLN A 269 4.20 -9.31 -15.38
N GLY A 270 3.49 -10.41 -15.62
CA GLY A 270 3.44 -11.59 -14.77
C GLY A 270 2.38 -11.49 -13.69
N ASN A 271 1.40 -10.60 -13.84
CA ASN A 271 0.29 -10.47 -12.90
C ASN A 271 -0.81 -11.45 -13.28
N LEU A 272 -1.44 -12.08 -12.30
CA LEU A 272 -2.64 -12.90 -12.52
C LEU A 272 -3.84 -12.00 -12.82
N VAL A 273 -4.43 -12.17 -14.01
CA VAL A 273 -5.51 -11.31 -14.52
C VAL A 273 -6.77 -12.11 -14.83
N LYS A 274 -7.88 -11.41 -15.08
CA LYS A 274 -9.08 -12.08 -15.61
C LYS A 274 -8.85 -12.48 -17.07
N GLY A 275 -8.69 -13.77 -17.33
CA GLY A 275 -8.72 -14.31 -18.69
C GLY A 275 -10.13 -14.23 -19.28
N ARG A 276 -10.26 -13.86 -20.56
CA ARG A 276 -11.54 -13.94 -21.28
C ARG A 276 -11.93 -15.41 -21.47
N GLY A 277 -13.17 -15.78 -21.16
CA GLY A 277 -13.64 -17.17 -21.28
C GLY A 277 -13.24 -18.11 -20.14
N GLY A 278 -12.33 -17.71 -19.25
CA GLY A 278 -11.92 -18.48 -18.07
C GLY A 278 -12.77 -18.22 -16.83
N ALA A 279 -12.64 -19.10 -15.82
CA ALA A 279 -13.30 -18.94 -14.52
C ALA A 279 -12.83 -17.66 -13.81
N GLU A 280 -13.75 -16.98 -13.10
CA GLU A 280 -13.45 -15.74 -12.36
C GLU A 280 -12.45 -15.91 -11.20
N GLU A 281 -12.06 -17.15 -10.90
CA GLU A 281 -11.24 -17.52 -9.74
C GLU A 281 -9.78 -17.03 -9.80
N PHE A 282 -9.28 -16.64 -10.98
CA PHE A 282 -7.87 -16.24 -11.18
C PHE A 282 -7.65 -14.73 -11.37
N ALA A 283 -8.72 -13.93 -11.37
CA ALA A 283 -8.63 -12.48 -11.52
C ALA A 283 -8.29 -11.83 -10.18
N TRP A 284 -7.02 -11.52 -9.95
CA TRP A 284 -6.58 -10.99 -8.67
C TRP A 284 -5.89 -9.63 -8.81
N SER A 285 -6.54 -8.58 -8.31
CA SER A 285 -6.10 -7.17 -8.35
C SER A 285 -4.96 -6.79 -7.39
N GLY A 286 -4.31 -7.77 -6.76
CA GLY A 286 -3.18 -7.57 -5.84
C GLY A 286 -2.03 -8.56 -6.01
N ALA A 287 -1.93 -9.22 -7.17
CA ALA A 287 -0.89 -10.19 -7.54
C ALA A 287 0.08 -9.48 -8.48
N ASP A 288 0.13 -8.15 -8.34
CA ASP A 288 0.89 -7.22 -9.15
C ASP A 288 2.35 -7.24 -8.72
N ALA A 289 2.97 -8.41 -8.79
CA ALA A 289 4.37 -8.57 -8.46
C ALA A 289 5.27 -7.93 -9.53
N GLY A 290 4.73 -7.69 -10.75
CA GLY A 290 5.51 -7.22 -11.90
C GLY A 290 6.75 -8.08 -12.12
N LEU A 291 6.68 -9.37 -11.77
CA LEU A 291 7.85 -10.24 -11.65
C LEU A 291 8.50 -10.44 -13.01
N GLN A 292 7.70 -10.72 -14.05
CA GLN A 292 8.24 -10.88 -15.40
C GLN A 292 8.87 -9.58 -15.90
N ARG A 293 8.29 -8.42 -15.54
CA ARG A 293 8.89 -7.14 -15.86
C ARG A 293 10.23 -6.95 -15.17
N SER A 294 10.29 -7.19 -13.87
CA SER A 294 11.50 -7.05 -13.06
C SER A 294 12.63 -7.95 -13.60
N ILE A 295 12.30 -9.20 -13.95
CA ILE A 295 13.22 -10.13 -14.61
C ILE A 295 13.67 -9.57 -15.97
N ALA A 296 12.73 -9.11 -16.81
CA ALA A 296 13.06 -8.55 -18.12
C ALA A 296 13.99 -7.34 -18.02
N GLN A 297 13.75 -6.45 -17.06
CA GLN A 297 14.58 -5.28 -16.83
C GLN A 297 15.98 -5.65 -16.32
N ALA A 298 16.09 -6.61 -15.39
CA ALA A 298 17.38 -7.07 -14.89
C ALA A 298 18.22 -7.77 -15.99
N LEU A 299 17.58 -8.62 -16.80
CA LEU A 299 18.20 -9.29 -17.94
C LEU A 299 18.62 -8.28 -19.01
N ALA A 300 17.78 -7.27 -19.30
CA ALA A 300 18.12 -6.23 -20.25
C ALA A 300 19.21 -5.29 -19.74
N GLY A 301 19.21 -4.95 -18.45
CA GLY A 301 20.32 -4.25 -17.80
C GLY A 301 21.64 -5.03 -17.88
N SER A 302 21.56 -6.35 -18.06
CA SER A 302 22.70 -7.25 -18.27
C SER A 302 23.06 -7.47 -19.76
N GLY A 303 22.44 -6.74 -20.69
CA GLY A 303 22.78 -6.78 -22.13
C GLY A 303 21.87 -7.64 -23.02
N LEU A 304 20.79 -8.21 -22.48
CA LEU A 304 19.89 -9.12 -23.21
C LEU A 304 18.67 -8.39 -23.79
N LEU A 305 18.17 -8.86 -24.94
CA LEU A 305 16.84 -8.48 -25.43
C LEU A 305 15.82 -9.45 -24.84
N VAL A 306 14.76 -8.93 -24.23
CA VAL A 306 13.75 -9.77 -23.57
C VAL A 306 12.37 -9.47 -24.14
N LEU A 307 11.68 -10.49 -24.62
CA LEU A 307 10.26 -10.42 -24.94
C LEU A 307 9.45 -11.06 -23.81
N ARG A 308 8.42 -10.37 -23.35
CA ARG A 308 7.34 -10.90 -22.50
C ARG A 308 6.00 -10.55 -23.16
N TYR A 309 4.97 -11.35 -22.96
CA TYR A 309 3.70 -11.18 -23.66
C TYR A 309 2.51 -11.55 -22.79
N ASP A 310 1.33 -11.03 -23.10
CA ASP A 310 0.09 -11.42 -22.42
C ASP A 310 -0.32 -12.80 -22.92
N ASP A 311 -0.72 -13.68 -22.01
CA ASP A 311 -1.27 -14.97 -22.38
C ASP A 311 -2.49 -14.83 -23.31
N ARG A 312 -2.84 -15.91 -24.02
CA ARG A 312 -4.05 -15.93 -24.84
C ARG A 312 -5.27 -15.55 -24.01
N GLY A 313 -6.11 -14.65 -24.52
CA GLY A 313 -7.28 -14.16 -23.81
C GLY A 313 -7.01 -13.26 -22.61
N CYS A 314 -5.75 -12.88 -22.37
CA CYS A 314 -5.33 -12.01 -21.27
C CYS A 314 -4.84 -10.66 -21.80
N GLY A 315 -4.93 -9.61 -20.96
CA GLY A 315 -4.47 -8.27 -21.32
C GLY A 315 -5.01 -7.80 -22.68
N ALA A 316 -4.09 -7.43 -23.57
CA ALA A 316 -4.38 -6.99 -24.93
C ALA A 316 -4.17 -8.08 -26.00
N SER A 317 -3.83 -9.31 -25.61
CA SER A 317 -3.80 -10.47 -26.51
C SER A 317 -5.21 -10.92 -26.86
N ASP A 318 -5.43 -11.41 -28.08
CA ASP A 318 -6.70 -11.96 -28.58
C ASP A 318 -7.04 -13.36 -28.02
N GLY A 319 -8.25 -13.82 -28.31
CA GLY A 319 -8.74 -15.17 -28.00
C GLY A 319 -9.36 -15.27 -26.60
N ASP A 320 -9.52 -16.52 -26.17
CA ASP A 320 -10.02 -16.92 -24.85
C ASP A 320 -8.95 -17.72 -24.11
N PHE A 321 -8.90 -17.50 -22.80
CA PHE A 321 -8.14 -18.27 -21.83
C PHE A 321 -8.94 -19.53 -21.46
N GLY A 322 -8.26 -20.69 -21.47
CA GLY A 322 -8.87 -22.02 -21.32
C GLY A 322 -9.16 -22.42 -19.88
#